data_AF-A0A955PU04-F1
#
_entry.id   AF-A0A955PU04-F1
#
_cell.length_a   1.000
_cell.length_b   1.000
_cell.length_c   1.000
_cell.angle_alpha   90.00
_cell.angle_beta   90.00
_cell.angle_gamma   90.00
#
_symmetry.space_group_name_H-M   'P 1'
#
loop_
_entity.id
_entity.type
_entity.pdbx_description
1 polymer ?
#
loop_
_entity_poly.entity_id
_entity_poly.type
_entity_poly.pdbx_seq_one_letter_code
_entity_poly.pdbx_strand_id
1 'polypeptide(L)'
;MTAIFMGCGAGSTPRMIDLVGKEAFESQELSDKNGEWPRVPTIGLVVHADDTAQNAAPVIINEYLETLTRRTKEFLRQRCSFQSIVTIPRLSHPVSFSQELKIQGQLLHLPYEIVVVFSSRENTGPIKIGEATMMNQMGGIVIENSAIAEIGILRLSDFQMVYWTQGWGSESLEQLDVPIGKNRPSVMEARDILRARTGQQALDKALE
;
A
#
# COMPACT_ATOMS: atom_id res chain seq x y z
N MET A 1 35.65 -13.58 4.10
CA MET A 1 35.07 -13.56 5.47
C MET A 1 34.67 -12.10 5.69
N THR A 2 33.41 -11.74 5.89
CA THR A 2 32.43 -12.31 6.82
C THR A 2 31.01 -12.01 6.28
N ALA A 3 30.12 -12.99 6.40
CA ALA A 3 28.68 -12.84 6.14
C ALA A 3 27.97 -12.07 7.28
N ILE A 4 26.64 -11.92 7.14
CA ILE A 4 25.63 -11.45 8.12
C ILE A 4 25.35 -9.94 7.93
N PHE A 5 24.25 -9.48 7.32
CA PHE A 5 22.85 -9.78 7.64
C PHE A 5 22.01 -10.12 6.39
N MET A 6 21.75 -11.41 6.16
CA MET A 6 20.41 -11.80 5.69
C MET A 6 19.52 -11.76 6.92
N GLY A 7 18.88 -10.62 7.16
CA GLY A 7 17.72 -10.59 8.03
C GLY A 7 16.66 -11.46 7.38
N CYS A 8 16.49 -12.69 7.86
CA CYS A 8 15.24 -13.45 7.73
C CYS A 8 14.14 -12.70 8.52
N GLY A 9 13.77 -11.51 8.04
CA GLY A 9 12.52 -10.89 8.37
C GLY A 9 11.60 -11.17 7.19
N ALA A 10 10.50 -11.88 7.43
CA ALA A 10 9.40 -11.95 6.46
C ALA A 10 9.14 -10.52 5.93
N GLY A 11 9.03 -10.36 4.61
CA GLY A 11 8.82 -9.05 3.96
C GLY A 11 7.54 -8.36 4.44
N SER A 12 7.11 -7.32 3.74
CA SER A 12 5.71 -6.85 3.90
C SER A 12 4.76 -8.05 3.79
N THR A 13 3.73 -8.08 4.63
CA THR A 13 2.78 -9.20 4.69
C THR A 13 1.48 -8.79 4.01
N PRO A 14 0.85 -9.67 3.19
CA PRO A 14 -0.52 -9.47 2.73
C PRO A 14 -1.49 -9.31 3.91
N ARG A 15 -2.42 -8.36 3.82
CA ARG A 15 -3.36 -7.93 4.86
C ARG A 15 -4.81 -7.95 4.41
N MET A 16 -5.10 -8.06 3.10
CA MET A 16 -6.48 -8.02 2.59
C MET A 16 -7.38 -9.06 3.26
N ILE A 17 -6.93 -10.32 3.35
CA ILE A 17 -7.70 -11.41 3.98
C ILE A 17 -7.93 -11.13 5.46
N ASP A 18 -6.93 -10.62 6.16
CA ASP A 18 -7.01 -10.35 7.59
C ASP A 18 -7.94 -9.17 7.92
N LEU A 19 -8.01 -8.17 7.03
CA LEU A 19 -8.85 -6.98 7.20
C LEU A 19 -10.30 -7.20 6.74
N VAL A 20 -10.49 -7.84 5.60
CA VAL A 20 -11.83 -8.07 5.01
C VAL A 20 -12.51 -9.28 5.65
N GLY A 21 -11.73 -10.28 6.10
CA GLY A 21 -12.24 -11.52 6.67
C GLY A 21 -12.16 -12.68 5.68
N LYS A 22 -11.88 -13.88 6.20
CA LYS A 22 -11.74 -15.12 5.40
C LYS A 22 -13.02 -15.47 4.65
N GLU A 23 -14.18 -15.14 5.23
CA GLU A 23 -15.50 -15.36 4.66
C GLU A 23 -15.67 -14.72 3.27
N ALA A 24 -14.96 -13.61 3.00
CA ALA A 24 -14.99 -12.97 1.70
C ALA A 24 -14.22 -13.75 0.63
N PHE A 25 -13.37 -14.71 1.02
CA PHE A 25 -12.53 -15.51 0.13
C PHE A 25 -12.98 -16.97 0.04
N GLU A 26 -14.06 -17.36 0.72
CA GLU A 26 -14.53 -18.75 0.80
C GLU A 26 -15.24 -19.24 -0.49
N SER A 27 -15.64 -18.35 -1.40
CA SER A 27 -16.24 -18.73 -2.69
C SER A 27 -15.21 -19.08 -3.76
N GLN A 28 -15.44 -20.21 -4.43
CA GLN A 28 -14.59 -20.83 -5.45
C GLN A 28 -14.56 -20.11 -6.83
N GLU A 29 -15.18 -18.93 -6.95
CA GLU A 29 -15.22 -18.13 -8.18
C GLU A 29 -14.28 -16.91 -8.13
N LEU A 30 -13.11 -17.03 -7.50
CA LEU A 30 -12.00 -16.16 -7.89
C LEU A 30 -11.66 -16.55 -9.34
N SER A 31 -12.11 -15.74 -10.29
CA SER A 31 -11.87 -16.01 -11.72
C SER A 31 -10.37 -16.03 -11.99
N ASP A 32 -9.79 -17.23 -12.02
CA ASP A 32 -8.40 -17.54 -12.44
C ASP A 32 -8.10 -17.12 -13.89
N LYS A 33 -9.08 -16.56 -14.61
CA LYS A 33 -8.94 -15.99 -15.94
C LYS A 33 -9.14 -14.49 -15.81
N ASN A 34 -8.08 -13.70 -16.08
CA ASN A 34 -8.10 -12.25 -16.35
C ASN A 34 -9.45 -11.62 -16.00
N GLY A 35 -9.69 -11.41 -14.70
CA GLY A 35 -11.01 -11.03 -14.20
C GLY A 35 -11.53 -9.83 -14.97
N GLU A 36 -12.60 -10.01 -15.74
CA GLU A 36 -13.26 -8.87 -16.37
C GLU A 36 -13.74 -7.94 -15.26
N TRP A 37 -13.28 -6.69 -15.28
CA TRP A 37 -13.77 -5.67 -14.36
C TRP A 37 -15.30 -5.64 -14.42
N PRO A 38 -15.99 -5.60 -13.26
CA PRO A 38 -17.44 -5.57 -13.25
C PRO A 38 -17.92 -4.37 -14.05
N ARG A 39 -18.74 -4.60 -15.08
CA ARG A 39 -19.31 -3.54 -15.92
C ARG A 39 -20.47 -2.86 -15.20
N VAL A 40 -20.16 -2.15 -14.13
CA VAL A 40 -21.13 -1.40 -13.33
C VAL A 40 -20.98 0.11 -13.54
N PRO A 41 -22.09 0.87 -13.54
CA PRO A 41 -22.03 2.33 -13.74
C PRO A 41 -21.32 3.05 -12.57
N THR A 42 -21.45 2.51 -11.35
CA THR A 42 -20.88 3.09 -10.14
C THR A 42 -20.16 2.01 -9.32
N ILE A 43 -18.97 2.35 -8.82
CA ILE A 43 -18.19 1.49 -7.93
C ILE A 43 -17.63 2.29 -6.76
N GLY A 44 -17.56 1.68 -5.58
CA GLY A 44 -16.86 2.25 -4.43
C GLY A 44 -15.34 2.10 -4.57
N LEU A 45 -14.59 3.03 -3.99
CA LEU A 45 -13.14 2.91 -3.83
C LEU A 45 -12.77 3.25 -2.41
N VAL A 46 -12.17 2.30 -1.70
CA VAL A 46 -11.53 2.51 -0.41
C VAL A 46 -10.03 2.27 -0.56
N VAL A 47 -9.23 3.16 0.03
CA VAL A 47 -7.79 3.05 0.07
C VAL A 47 -7.35 3.10 1.52
N HIS A 48 -6.72 2.03 1.97
CA HIS A 48 -6.33 1.81 3.35
C HIS A 48 -4.82 1.60 3.42
N ALA A 49 -4.18 2.20 4.40
CA ALA A 49 -2.79 1.93 4.74
C ALA A 49 -2.77 1.28 6.13
N ASP A 50 -2.31 0.03 6.17
CA ASP A 50 -2.28 -0.81 7.35
C ASP A 50 -0.91 -0.78 8.02
N ASP A 51 -0.91 -0.51 9.33
CA ASP A 51 0.26 -0.55 10.22
C ASP A 51 0.13 -1.61 11.31
N THR A 52 -0.88 -2.49 11.23
CA THR A 52 -1.15 -3.45 12.30
C THR A 52 -0.32 -4.72 12.25
N ALA A 53 0.37 -4.96 11.14
CA ALA A 53 1.26 -6.10 11.02
C ALA A 53 2.49 -5.96 11.93
N GLN A 54 3.04 -7.10 12.36
CA GLN A 54 4.27 -7.09 13.16
C GLN A 54 5.42 -6.47 12.36
N ASN A 55 6.07 -5.45 12.93
CA ASN A 55 7.13 -4.66 12.27
C ASN A 55 6.66 -3.89 11.03
N ALA A 56 5.36 -3.60 10.90
CA ALA A 56 4.89 -2.68 9.87
C ALA A 56 5.54 -1.30 10.03
N ALA A 57 5.80 -0.64 8.91
CA ALA A 57 6.11 0.77 8.93
C ALA A 57 4.86 1.56 9.38
N PRO A 58 5.04 2.76 9.94
CA PRO A 58 3.93 3.66 10.20
C PRO A 58 3.08 3.92 8.96
N VAL A 59 1.79 4.17 9.17
CA VAL A 59 0.85 4.53 8.11
C VAL A 59 1.34 5.76 7.33
N ILE A 60 1.22 5.70 6.01
CA ILE A 60 1.32 6.86 5.12
C ILE A 60 0.38 7.97 5.63
N ILE A 61 0.92 9.16 5.84
CA ILE A 61 0.14 10.31 6.29
C ILE A 61 -0.97 10.66 5.28
N ASN A 62 -2.04 11.28 5.78
CA ASN A 62 -3.27 11.51 5.01
C ASN A 62 -3.03 12.24 3.68
N GLU A 63 -2.15 13.25 3.65
CA GLU A 63 -1.84 14.00 2.42
C GLU A 63 -1.33 13.10 1.27
N TYR A 64 -0.41 12.19 1.57
CA TYR A 64 0.11 11.25 0.58
C TYR A 64 -0.89 10.14 0.27
N LEU A 65 -1.66 9.68 1.26
CA LEU A 65 -2.72 8.69 1.04
C LEU A 65 -3.85 9.22 0.13
N GLU A 66 -4.23 10.49 0.29
CA GLU A 66 -5.17 11.19 -0.60
C GLU A 66 -4.61 11.29 -2.02
N THR A 67 -3.31 11.56 -2.15
CA THR A 67 -2.62 11.57 -3.43
C THR A 67 -2.65 10.20 -4.11
N LEU A 68 -2.35 9.13 -3.38
CA LEU A 68 -2.46 7.75 -3.87
C LEU A 68 -3.91 7.44 -4.29
N THR A 69 -4.88 7.76 -3.43
CA THR A 69 -6.31 7.55 -3.71
C THR A 69 -6.76 8.25 -4.98
N ARG A 70 -6.35 9.51 -5.17
CA ARG A 70 -6.65 10.29 -6.37
C ARG A 70 -6.03 9.66 -7.62
N ARG A 71 -4.80 9.16 -7.54
CA ARG A 71 -4.11 8.49 -8.66
C ARG A 71 -4.77 7.16 -9.01
N THR A 72 -5.11 6.33 -8.03
CA THR A 72 -5.86 5.09 -8.24
C THR A 72 -7.19 5.38 -8.95
N LYS A 73 -7.93 6.37 -8.45
CA LYS A 73 -9.20 6.78 -9.05
C LYS A 73 -9.05 7.20 -10.51
N GLU A 74 -7.99 7.95 -10.82
CA GLU A 74 -7.74 8.40 -12.19
C GLU A 74 -7.33 7.24 -13.11
N PHE A 75 -6.49 6.32 -12.64
CA PHE A 75 -6.16 5.10 -13.38
C PHE A 75 -7.41 4.29 -13.71
N LEU A 76 -8.27 4.02 -12.71
CA LEU A 76 -9.50 3.25 -12.88
C LEU A 76 -10.48 3.91 -13.87
N ARG A 77 -10.58 5.25 -13.86
CA ARG A 77 -11.38 5.98 -14.85
C ARG A 77 -10.85 5.79 -16.27
N GLN A 78 -9.54 5.93 -16.44
CA GLN A 78 -8.90 5.89 -17.76
C GLN A 78 -8.85 4.49 -18.35
N ARG A 79 -8.65 3.46 -17.52
CA ARG A 79 -8.40 2.07 -17.98
C ARG A 79 -9.61 1.16 -17.86
N CYS A 80 -10.50 1.39 -16.90
CA CYS A 80 -11.62 0.49 -16.61
C CYS A 80 -13.00 1.05 -17.01
N SER A 81 -13.05 2.29 -17.55
CA SER A 81 -14.27 2.92 -18.10
C SER A 81 -15.44 3.04 -17.10
N PHE A 82 -15.17 3.15 -15.80
CA PHE A 82 -16.21 3.42 -14.80
C PHE A 82 -16.80 4.83 -14.98
N GLN A 83 -18.14 4.93 -15.00
CA GLN A 83 -18.81 6.23 -15.14
C GLN A 83 -18.71 7.05 -13.85
N SER A 84 -18.83 6.40 -12.70
CA SER A 84 -18.70 7.03 -11.38
C SER A 84 -17.87 6.17 -10.43
N ILE A 85 -16.92 6.81 -9.74
CA ILE A 85 -16.12 6.19 -8.67
C ILE A 85 -16.35 7.01 -7.41
N VAL A 86 -17.03 6.40 -6.44
CA VAL A 86 -17.34 6.99 -5.14
C VAL A 86 -16.22 6.64 -4.18
N THR A 87 -15.51 7.66 -3.69
CA THR A 87 -14.44 7.45 -2.72
C THR A 87 -15.07 7.27 -1.34
N ILE A 88 -14.83 6.13 -0.72
CA ILE A 88 -15.25 5.83 0.65
C ILE A 88 -14.19 6.44 1.60
N PRO A 89 -14.60 7.24 2.59
CA PRO A 89 -13.66 7.84 3.53
C PRO A 89 -12.87 6.78 4.30
N ARG A 90 -11.72 7.20 4.83
CA ARG A 90 -10.80 6.30 5.52
C ARG A 90 -11.49 5.59 6.69
N LEU A 91 -11.43 4.26 6.64
CA LEU A 91 -11.90 3.40 7.73
C LEU A 91 -10.87 3.47 8.87
N SER A 92 -11.36 3.81 10.05
CA SER A 92 -10.51 4.32 11.15
C SER A 92 -9.90 3.19 11.98
N HIS A 93 -10.49 1.99 11.96
CA HIS A 93 -10.07 0.89 12.83
C HIS A 93 -10.04 -0.46 12.09
N PRO A 94 -8.93 -1.23 12.19
CA PRO A 94 -8.78 -2.56 11.59
C PRO A 94 -9.81 -3.58 12.11
N VAL A 95 -10.13 -3.52 13.41
CA VAL A 95 -11.03 -4.47 14.09
C VAL A 95 -12.47 -4.39 13.57
N SER A 96 -12.85 -3.26 12.97
CA SER A 96 -14.16 -3.02 12.37
C SER A 96 -14.10 -2.83 10.85
N PHE A 97 -12.96 -3.05 10.20
CA PHE A 97 -12.78 -2.71 8.78
C PHE A 97 -13.86 -3.36 7.88
N SER A 98 -14.06 -4.67 8.01
CA SER A 98 -15.10 -5.39 7.24
C SER A 98 -16.53 -4.92 7.56
N GLN A 99 -16.82 -4.59 8.81
CA GLN A 99 -18.14 -4.08 9.23
C GLN A 99 -18.38 -2.67 8.69
N GLU A 100 -17.37 -1.80 8.75
CA GLU A 100 -17.43 -0.45 8.22
C GLU A 100 -17.60 -0.47 6.69
N LEU A 101 -16.91 -1.36 5.97
CA LEU A 101 -17.14 -1.56 4.53
C LEU A 101 -18.60 -1.92 4.24
N LYS A 102 -19.17 -2.90 4.96
CA LYS A 102 -20.58 -3.28 4.80
C LYS A 102 -21.52 -2.10 5.02
N ILE A 103 -21.29 -1.32 6.08
CA ILE A 103 -22.11 -0.16 6.41
C ILE A 103 -22.01 0.91 5.32
N GLN A 104 -20.80 1.25 4.88
CA GLN A 104 -20.60 2.28 3.84
C GLN A 104 -21.20 1.85 2.50
N GLY A 105 -20.98 0.60 2.09
CA GLY A 105 -21.54 0.04 0.88
C GLY A 105 -23.07 0.08 0.84
N GLN A 106 -23.71 -0.24 1.97
CA GLN A 106 -25.17 -0.13 2.13
C GLN A 106 -25.65 1.32 2.06
N LEU A 107 -25.00 2.24 2.78
CA LEU A 107 -25.38 3.66 2.78
C LEU A 107 -25.28 4.28 1.38
N LEU A 108 -24.25 3.90 0.62
CA LEU A 108 -23.98 4.41 -0.72
C LEU A 108 -24.69 3.63 -1.83
N HIS A 109 -25.44 2.57 -1.49
CA HIS A 109 -26.15 1.68 -2.43
C HIS A 109 -25.23 1.13 -3.54
N LEU A 110 -24.00 0.76 -3.15
CA LEU A 110 -23.00 0.28 -4.09
C LEU A 110 -23.16 -1.23 -4.30
N PRO A 111 -23.09 -1.73 -5.55
CA PRO A 111 -23.06 -3.18 -5.81
C PRO A 111 -21.67 -3.79 -5.57
N TYR A 112 -20.62 -3.00 -5.81
CA TYR A 112 -19.21 -3.41 -5.68
C TYR A 112 -18.37 -2.32 -5.05
N GLU A 113 -17.29 -2.73 -4.38
CA GLU A 113 -16.26 -1.87 -3.83
C GLU A 113 -14.87 -2.37 -4.24
N ILE A 114 -14.02 -1.45 -4.70
CA ILE A 114 -12.60 -1.70 -4.88
C ILE A 114 -11.93 -1.38 -3.54
N VAL A 115 -11.30 -2.39 -2.95
CA VAL A 115 -10.53 -2.29 -1.72
C VAL A 115 -9.05 -2.29 -2.09
N VAL A 116 -8.35 -1.22 -1.73
CA VAL A 116 -6.89 -1.13 -1.87
C VAL A 116 -6.27 -1.12 -0.48
N VAL A 117 -5.38 -2.05 -0.21
CA VAL A 117 -4.66 -2.16 1.06
C VAL A 117 -3.17 -2.01 0.81
N PHE A 118 -2.58 -1.00 1.42
CA PHE A 118 -1.14 -0.79 1.47
C PHE A 118 -0.58 -1.33 2.79
N SER A 119 0.38 -2.25 2.71
CA SER A 119 1.19 -2.64 3.85
C SER A 119 2.64 -2.39 3.52
N SER A 120 3.42 -1.89 4.48
CA SER A 120 4.85 -1.67 4.24
C SER A 120 5.69 -1.98 5.46
N ARG A 121 6.98 -2.16 5.25
CA ARG A 121 7.98 -2.44 6.28
C ARG A 121 9.19 -1.59 6.02
N GLU A 122 9.78 -1.06 7.09
CA GLU A 122 11.05 -0.33 7.02
C GLU A 122 12.14 -1.09 7.76
N ASN A 123 13.30 -1.20 7.12
CA ASN A 123 14.53 -1.63 7.76
C ASN A 123 15.52 -0.45 7.73
N THR A 124 16.26 -0.26 8.82
CA THR A 124 17.29 0.79 8.90
C THR A 124 18.63 0.14 9.21
N GLY A 125 19.63 0.44 8.38
CA GLY A 125 20.98 -0.08 8.52
C GLY A 125 22.02 1.05 8.45
N PRO A 126 23.17 0.90 9.13
CA PRO A 126 24.27 1.84 8.98
C PRO A 126 24.89 1.70 7.58
N ILE A 127 25.28 2.81 6.96
CA ILE A 127 26.10 2.80 5.75
C ILE A 127 27.31 3.72 5.93
N LYS A 128 28.42 3.33 5.30
CA LYS A 128 29.59 4.19 5.13
C LYS A 128 29.57 4.68 3.69
N ILE A 129 29.34 5.97 3.49
CA ILE A 129 29.28 6.56 2.14
C ILE A 129 30.66 7.18 1.83
N GLY A 130 31.34 6.63 0.81
CA GLY A 130 32.65 7.08 0.32
C GLY A 130 33.57 5.92 -0.10
N GLU A 131 34.39 6.12 -1.15
CA GLU A 131 35.41 5.14 -1.56
C GLU A 131 36.45 4.92 -0.45
N ALA A 132 36.87 3.67 -0.24
CA ALA A 132 37.85 3.29 0.78
C ALA A 132 39.22 4.01 0.64
N THR A 133 39.47 4.65 -0.49
CA THR A 133 40.68 5.41 -0.84
C THR A 133 40.64 6.87 -0.38
N MET A 134 39.49 7.41 0.04
CA MET A 134 39.36 8.79 0.51
C MET A 134 39.23 8.84 2.03
N MET A 135 40.12 9.58 2.70
CA MET A 135 40.25 9.66 4.17
C MET A 135 39.01 10.14 4.94
N ASN A 136 37.92 10.55 4.29
CA ASN A 136 36.70 11.00 4.94
C ASN A 136 35.49 10.14 4.53
N GLN A 137 35.37 8.95 5.11
CA GLN A 137 34.11 8.21 5.10
C GLN A 137 33.09 8.99 5.93
N MET A 138 32.02 9.46 5.31
CA MET A 138 30.93 10.09 6.04
C MET A 138 29.99 9.01 6.57
N GLY A 139 29.67 9.12 7.86
CA GLY A 139 28.65 8.29 8.48
C GLY A 139 27.26 8.62 7.91
N GLY A 140 26.42 7.60 7.83
CA GLY A 140 25.04 7.75 7.45
C GLY A 140 24.22 6.50 7.74
N ILE A 141 22.95 6.59 7.43
CA ILE A 141 21.97 5.51 7.53
C ILE A 141 21.33 5.28 6.16
N VAL A 142 21.03 4.02 5.86
CA VAL A 142 20.11 3.64 4.79
C VAL A 142 18.82 3.19 5.42
N ILE A 143 17.73 3.74 4.92
CA ILE A 143 16.38 3.33 5.25
C ILE A 143 15.83 2.64 4.01
N GLU A 144 15.58 1.33 4.10
CA GLU A 144 14.95 0.56 3.05
C GLU A 144 13.47 0.41 3.39
N ASN A 145 12.59 0.69 2.44
CA ASN A 145 11.17 0.42 2.54
C ASN A 145 10.77 -0.63 1.50
N SER A 146 10.01 -1.62 1.94
CA SER A 146 9.32 -2.58 1.06
C SER A 146 7.83 -2.49 1.30
N ALA A 147 7.03 -2.43 0.26
CA ALA A 147 5.57 -2.35 0.36
C ALA A 147 4.87 -3.39 -0.53
N ILE A 148 3.71 -3.84 -0.06
CA ILE A 148 2.69 -4.49 -0.87
C ILE A 148 1.52 -3.54 -1.04
N ALA A 149 0.95 -3.54 -2.25
CA ALA A 149 -0.39 -3.06 -2.50
C ALA A 149 -1.25 -4.25 -2.92
N GLU A 150 -2.31 -4.53 -2.17
CA GLU A 150 -3.33 -5.50 -2.55
C GLU A 150 -4.56 -4.76 -3.07
N ILE A 151 -5.11 -5.24 -4.18
CA ILE A 151 -6.32 -4.70 -4.78
C ILE A 151 -7.34 -5.82 -4.85
N GLY A 152 -8.49 -5.60 -4.21
CA GLY A 152 -9.62 -6.50 -4.21
C GLY A 152 -10.86 -5.84 -4.81
N ILE A 153 -11.70 -6.62 -5.49
CA ILE A 153 -13.05 -6.21 -5.85
C ILE A 153 -14.01 -7.04 -5.00
N LEU A 154 -14.72 -6.35 -4.12
CA LEU A 154 -15.68 -6.92 -3.19
C LEU A 154 -17.09 -6.70 -3.72
N ARG A 155 -17.84 -7.79 -3.91
CA ARG A 155 -19.28 -7.76 -4.19
C ARG A 155 -20.04 -7.66 -2.88
N LEU A 156 -20.84 -6.61 -2.73
CA LEU A 156 -21.46 -6.28 -1.45
C LEU A 156 -22.70 -7.12 -1.12
N SER A 157 -23.38 -7.69 -2.12
CA SER A 157 -24.61 -8.46 -1.92
C SER A 157 -24.42 -9.73 -1.08
N ASP A 158 -23.27 -10.39 -1.26
CA ASP A 158 -22.88 -11.64 -0.60
C ASP A 158 -21.54 -11.50 0.15
N PHE A 159 -20.97 -10.29 0.14
CA PHE A 159 -19.67 -9.96 0.73
C PHE A 159 -18.54 -10.85 0.22
N GLN A 160 -18.53 -11.16 -1.07
CA GLN A 160 -17.54 -12.03 -1.71
C GLN A 160 -16.51 -11.24 -2.51
N MET A 161 -15.24 -11.62 -2.36
CA MET A 161 -14.12 -11.13 -3.14
C MET A 161 -14.15 -11.80 -4.52
N VAL A 162 -14.51 -11.04 -5.54
CA VAL A 162 -14.64 -11.55 -6.92
C VAL A 162 -13.34 -11.43 -7.71
N TYR A 163 -12.42 -10.59 -7.25
CA TYR A 163 -11.10 -10.41 -7.83
C TYR A 163 -10.11 -9.99 -6.75
N TRP A 164 -8.89 -10.49 -6.82
CA TRP A 164 -7.80 -10.08 -5.94
C TRP A 164 -6.47 -10.18 -6.68
N THR A 165 -5.65 -9.14 -6.55
CA THR A 165 -4.29 -9.09 -7.05
C THR A 165 -3.40 -8.32 -6.07
N GLN A 166 -2.10 -8.45 -6.25
CA GLN A 166 -1.11 -7.77 -5.43
C GLN A 166 0.10 -7.35 -6.25
N GLY A 167 0.72 -6.25 -5.83
CA GLY A 167 1.95 -5.72 -6.40
C GLY A 167 2.95 -5.36 -5.30
N TRP A 168 4.23 -5.34 -5.67
CA TRP A 168 5.34 -5.20 -4.72
C TRP A 168 6.26 -4.05 -5.09
N GLY A 169 6.49 -3.13 -4.15
CA GLY A 169 7.39 -1.98 -4.29
C GLY A 169 8.56 -2.07 -3.33
N SER A 170 9.69 -1.48 -3.72
CA SER A 170 10.84 -1.30 -2.82
C SER A 170 11.63 -0.05 -3.19
N GLU A 171 11.97 0.76 -2.20
CA GLU A 171 12.81 1.95 -2.38
C GLU A 171 13.74 2.14 -1.18
N SER A 172 14.88 2.79 -1.40
CA SER A 172 15.85 3.09 -0.34
C SER A 172 16.13 4.59 -0.27
N LEU A 173 16.28 5.09 0.94
CA LEU A 173 16.69 6.45 1.25
C LEU A 173 18.04 6.43 1.95
N GLU A 174 19.02 7.09 1.36
CA GLU A 174 20.31 7.34 2.01
C GLU A 174 20.27 8.69 2.75
N GLN A 175 20.64 8.67 4.03
CA GLN A 175 20.71 9.86 4.85
C GLN A 175 22.10 9.97 5.49
N LEU A 176 22.78 11.08 5.19
CA LEU A 176 24.07 11.42 5.79
C LEU A 176 23.88 12.01 7.19
N ASP A 177 24.83 11.75 8.10
CA ASP A 177 24.84 12.30 9.46
C ASP A 177 25.13 13.81 9.48
N VAL A 178 25.64 14.36 8.37
CA VAL A 178 25.95 15.78 8.21
C VAL A 178 24.85 16.53 7.45
N PRO A 179 24.40 17.69 7.97
CA PRO A 179 23.43 18.52 7.26
C PRO A 179 24.05 19.12 5.99
N ILE A 180 23.39 18.95 4.85
CA ILE A 180 23.78 19.62 3.60
C ILE A 180 22.61 20.51 3.17
N GLY A 181 22.76 21.82 3.38
CA GLY A 181 21.80 22.84 2.92
C GLY A 181 20.56 23.03 3.79
N LYS A 182 19.79 24.10 3.53
CA LYS A 182 18.63 24.55 4.33
C LYS A 182 17.26 24.09 3.80
N ASN A 183 17.18 23.56 2.57
CA ASN A 183 15.93 23.20 1.91
C ASN A 183 15.74 21.67 1.84
N ARG A 184 15.87 20.97 2.97
CA ARG A 184 15.66 19.53 3.01
C ARG A 184 14.38 19.19 3.77
N PRO A 185 13.59 18.21 3.29
CA PRO A 185 12.50 17.66 4.08
C PRO A 185 13.06 17.13 5.40
N SER A 186 12.25 17.19 6.45
CA SER A 186 12.61 16.57 7.72
C SER A 186 12.83 15.06 7.54
N VAL A 187 13.56 14.41 8.46
CA VAL A 187 13.75 12.94 8.42
C VAL A 187 12.42 12.20 8.34
N MET A 188 11.40 12.70 9.05
CA MET A 188 10.08 12.07 9.03
C MET A 188 9.38 12.25 7.69
N GLU A 189 9.42 13.46 7.14
CA GLU A 189 8.86 13.76 5.84
C GLU A 189 9.55 12.96 4.72
N ALA A 190 10.88 12.80 4.78
CA ALA A 190 11.62 11.99 3.84
C ALA A 190 11.22 10.50 3.90
N ARG A 191 10.95 9.96 5.10
CA ARG A 191 10.44 8.59 5.27
C ARG A 191 9.01 8.45 4.79
N ASP A 192 8.14 9.44 5.00
CA ASP A 192 6.78 9.41 4.47
C ASP A 192 6.76 9.48 2.94
N ILE A 193 7.64 10.29 2.34
CA ILE A 193 7.85 10.31 0.89
C ILE A 193 8.32 8.93 0.40
N LEU A 194 9.28 8.32 1.10
CA LEU A 194 9.78 6.97 0.78
C LEU A 194 8.66 5.93 0.79
N ARG A 195 7.83 5.90 1.85
CA ARG A 195 6.68 4.99 1.96
C ARG A 195 5.65 5.25 0.87
N ALA A 196 5.32 6.51 0.60
CA ALA A 196 4.34 6.87 -0.42
C ALA A 196 4.80 6.45 -1.83
N ARG A 197 6.07 6.63 -2.16
CA ARG A 197 6.64 6.17 -3.44
C ARG A 197 6.66 4.67 -3.55
N THR A 198 7.09 3.98 -2.49
CA THR A 198 7.10 2.51 -2.46
C THR A 198 5.68 1.95 -2.60
N GLY A 199 4.70 2.56 -1.93
CA GLY A 199 3.27 2.27 -2.09
C GLY A 199 2.77 2.52 -3.51
N GLN A 200 3.17 3.63 -4.15
CA GLN A 200 2.83 3.89 -5.56
C GLN A 200 3.41 2.82 -6.49
N GLN A 201 4.67 2.44 -6.34
CA GLN A 201 5.29 1.39 -7.15
C GLN A 201 4.56 0.04 -6.98
N ALA A 202 4.19 -0.29 -5.75
CA ALA A 202 3.43 -1.49 -5.45
C ALA A 202 2.05 -1.45 -6.10
N LEU A 203 1.37 -0.29 -6.04
CA LEU A 203 0.07 -0.07 -6.68
C LEU A 203 0.16 -0.20 -8.20
N ASP A 204 1.14 0.45 -8.82
CA ASP A 204 1.30 0.45 -10.27
C ASP A 204 1.45 -0.99 -10.78
N LYS A 205 2.28 -1.81 -10.11
CA LYS A 205 2.44 -3.23 -10.45
C LYS A 205 1.21 -4.09 -10.14
N ALA A 206 0.40 -3.73 -9.16
CA ALA A 206 -0.85 -4.43 -8.87
C ALA A 206 -1.92 -4.15 -9.94
N LEU A 207 -1.81 -3.02 -10.65
CA LEU A 207 -2.74 -2.55 -11.68
C LEU A 207 -2.33 -2.88 -13.12
N GLU A 208 -1.08 -3.31 -13.35
CA GLU A 208 -0.56 -3.80 -14.65
C GLU A 208 -1.21 -5.12 -15.08
#